data_AF-A0A151E9D6-F1
#
_entry.id   AF-A0A151E9D6-F1
#
_cell.length_a   1.000
_cell.length_b   1.000
_cell.length_c   1.000
_cell.angle_alpha   90.00
_cell.angle_beta   90.00
_cell.angle_gamma   90.00
#
_symmetry.space_group_name_H-M   'P 1'
#
loop_
_entity.id
_entity.type
_entity.pdbx_description
1 polymer ?
#
loop_
_entity_poly.entity_id
_entity_poly.type
_entity_poly.pdbx_seq_one_letter_code
_entity_poly.pdbx_strand_id
1 'polypeptide(L)'
;MNTKPLIRKDLTIGIILLVVELSVAFSVNSDMLIFDNVAGSECSSTMNIDPGTLSGYVTDAAMHPIEGAKVKVYFHNTSRENYSDAAGYYHVTDIPICYCMKNATCSKEGYFPEWVLLAIYENTTHDFVLTPKGNWLYVGGSGPGNYTMIQDAIDNASEGDTVFVYNGTYYENLNIWKPLTIKGEAKNTTIIDGVIGGDVVSVQADGVTITEFSIQYHCTYPSSDIMIQANHTCISQIIMSSTSNWFGISLLSSHDTKIMENSISNKYVGISLNGSSTNNTITCNNILNSSYGMEIKSSSGNHIYHNNLVNNTINAYDNGTNTWNNTYPSGGNYWSDYSGIDNYHGPNQNIPGSDGIGDTPYDLPCEYAIDCYPFMEPNGWMNEPPDKPDKPSGETNGKINTEYTYTTKTVDVDGDQVYYFWDWGDGSTSSWLGPYNSGAIINTTHTWTVKSSSVKVKAKDIYGAEGPFSDPLLIIMPYSYNIPLQWFWERLFQRFPNAFPLLRYLMRY
;
A
#
# COMPACT_ATOMS: atom_id res chain seq x y z
N MET A 1 -47.12 -7.30 38.91
CA MET A 1 -46.89 -8.21 37.78
C MET A 1 -46.05 -7.44 36.75
N ASN A 2 -44.73 -7.38 36.94
CA ASN A 2 -43.74 -8.16 36.20
C ASN A 2 -43.94 -8.13 34.68
N THR A 3 -43.34 -7.14 34.03
CA THR A 3 -42.92 -7.22 32.63
C THR A 3 -41.45 -6.78 32.54
N LYS A 4 -40.56 -7.78 32.50
CA LYS A 4 -39.15 -7.62 32.12
C LYS A 4 -39.07 -7.16 30.66
N PRO A 5 -38.19 -6.23 30.27
CA PRO A 5 -37.76 -6.14 28.89
C PRO A 5 -36.67 -7.20 28.63
N LEU A 6 -36.84 -7.95 27.55
CA LEU A 6 -35.82 -8.82 26.97
C LEU A 6 -34.61 -7.96 26.58
N ILE A 7 -33.48 -8.17 27.25
CA ILE A 7 -32.17 -7.77 26.74
C ILE A 7 -31.83 -8.76 25.62
N ARG A 8 -31.94 -8.32 24.36
CA ARG A 8 -31.30 -9.01 23.23
C ARG A 8 -29.78 -8.88 23.45
N LYS A 9 -29.11 -10.02 23.60
CA LYS A 9 -27.66 -10.10 23.53
C LYS A 9 -27.24 -9.75 22.11
N ASP A 10 -26.60 -8.61 21.93
CA ASP A 10 -25.85 -8.32 20.72
C ASP A 10 -24.68 -9.31 20.64
N LEU A 11 -24.71 -10.13 19.59
CA LEU A 11 -23.67 -11.07 19.24
C LEU A 11 -22.63 -10.29 18.43
N THR A 12 -21.60 -9.75 19.11
CA THR A 12 -20.47 -9.12 18.45
C THR A 12 -19.64 -10.21 17.76
N ILE A 13 -19.90 -10.44 16.48
CA ILE A 13 -19.07 -11.29 15.62
C ILE A 13 -17.84 -10.45 15.26
N GLY A 14 -16.73 -10.69 15.95
CA GLY A 14 -15.42 -10.20 15.54
C GLY A 14 -15.01 -10.89 14.24
N ILE A 15 -15.03 -10.14 13.14
CA ILE A 15 -14.51 -10.57 11.85
C ILE A 15 -12.98 -10.55 11.96
N ILE A 16 -12.38 -11.73 12.06
CA ILE A 16 -10.94 -11.92 11.90
C ILE A 16 -10.64 -11.76 10.39
N LEU A 17 -10.09 -10.62 10.00
CA LEU A 17 -9.58 -10.35 8.67
C LEU A 17 -8.27 -11.14 8.50
N LEU A 18 -8.36 -12.26 7.80
CA LEU A 18 -7.23 -13.07 7.38
C LEU A 18 -6.66 -12.43 6.10
N VAL A 19 -5.56 -11.68 6.22
CA VAL A 19 -4.83 -11.13 5.07
C VAL A 19 -4.14 -12.29 4.37
N VAL A 20 -4.60 -12.62 3.16
CA VAL A 20 -3.88 -13.47 2.21
C VAL A 20 -3.19 -12.53 1.24
N GLU A 21 -1.88 -12.35 1.41
CA GLU A 21 -1.06 -11.61 0.44
C GLU A 21 -0.92 -12.45 -0.84
N LEU A 22 -1.50 -11.95 -1.94
CA LEU A 22 -1.14 -12.35 -3.29
C LEU A 22 0.08 -11.54 -3.73
N SER A 23 1.20 -12.21 -3.97
CA SER A 23 2.37 -11.63 -4.62
C SER A 23 2.10 -11.40 -6.11
N VAL A 24 2.05 -10.13 -6.54
CA VAL A 24 2.13 -9.72 -7.95
C VAL A 24 3.59 -9.39 -8.26
N ALA A 25 4.18 -10.09 -9.23
CA ALA A 25 5.55 -9.85 -9.69
C ALA A 25 5.59 -8.69 -10.68
N PHE A 26 6.37 -7.64 -10.37
CA PHE A 26 6.76 -6.62 -11.34
C PHE A 26 7.97 -7.10 -12.15
N SER A 27 7.86 -6.96 -13.48
CA SER A 27 8.93 -7.17 -14.45
C SER A 27 9.82 -5.92 -14.48
N VAL A 28 11.09 -6.04 -14.08
CA VAL A 28 12.09 -5.00 -14.29
C VAL A 28 12.79 -5.25 -15.63
N ASN A 29 12.52 -4.40 -16.61
CA ASN A 29 13.35 -4.25 -17.80
C ASN A 29 14.69 -3.65 -17.37
N SER A 30 15.79 -4.36 -17.64
CA SER A 30 17.11 -3.76 -17.68
C SER A 30 17.77 -4.17 -18.99
N ASP A 31 17.83 -3.21 -19.91
CA ASP A 31 18.69 -3.27 -21.08
C ASP A 31 20.14 -3.16 -20.60
N MET A 32 20.87 -4.29 -20.61
CA MET A 32 22.33 -4.28 -20.65
C MET A 32 22.81 -5.29 -21.69
N LEU A 33 23.17 -4.74 -22.85
CA LEU A 33 23.85 -5.27 -24.03
C LEU A 33 24.39 -6.72 -23.93
N ILE A 34 23.73 -7.65 -24.63
CA ILE A 34 24.27 -8.97 -24.97
C ILE A 34 24.55 -9.02 -26.48
N PHE A 35 25.77 -9.45 -26.82
CA PHE A 35 26.22 -9.73 -28.18
C PHE A 35 25.41 -10.86 -28.84
N ASP A 36 25.05 -10.61 -30.10
CA ASP A 36 24.61 -11.47 -31.21
C ASP A 36 24.27 -12.97 -30.99
N ASN A 37 23.03 -13.28 -31.42
CA ASN A 37 22.65 -14.35 -32.36
C ASN A 37 23.37 -15.71 -32.27
N VAL A 38 22.68 -16.71 -31.69
CA VAL A 38 22.46 -18.02 -32.36
C VAL A 38 21.05 -18.51 -32.07
N ALA A 39 20.22 -18.54 -33.11
CA ALA A 39 18.94 -19.22 -33.11
C ALA A 39 19.14 -20.76 -33.11
N GLY A 40 18.30 -21.45 -32.34
CA GLY A 40 17.88 -22.82 -32.60
C GLY A 40 18.97 -23.88 -32.73
N SER A 41 19.31 -24.52 -31.61
CA SER A 41 19.70 -25.93 -31.65
C SER A 41 19.20 -26.63 -30.38
N GLU A 42 18.38 -27.66 -30.57
CA GLU A 42 18.13 -28.68 -29.55
C GLU A 42 19.48 -29.19 -29.04
N CYS A 43 19.79 -28.89 -27.78
CA CYS A 43 20.91 -29.49 -27.09
C CYS A 43 20.38 -30.40 -25.98
N SER A 44 20.00 -31.60 -26.39
CA SER A 44 20.12 -32.78 -25.54
C SER A 44 21.59 -32.94 -25.18
N SER A 45 21.97 -32.49 -24.00
CA SER A 45 23.13 -32.99 -23.29
C SER A 45 22.72 -33.23 -21.85
N THR A 46 22.63 -34.50 -21.47
CA THR A 46 22.62 -34.92 -20.08
C THR A 46 23.99 -34.59 -19.47
N MET A 47 24.21 -33.34 -19.09
CA MET A 47 25.07 -33.08 -17.94
C MET A 47 24.22 -33.38 -16.71
N ASN A 48 24.56 -34.44 -15.97
CA ASN A 48 24.16 -34.54 -14.57
C ASN A 48 24.88 -33.40 -13.85
N ILE A 49 24.30 -32.21 -13.90
CA ILE A 49 24.66 -31.16 -12.97
C ILE A 49 23.87 -31.50 -11.72
N ASP A 50 24.57 -31.90 -10.65
CA ASP A 50 23.94 -32.11 -9.36
C ASP A 50 23.12 -30.87 -9.01
N PRO A 51 21.86 -31.00 -8.55
CA PRO A 51 21.07 -29.84 -8.25
C PRO A 51 21.75 -28.99 -7.17
N GLY A 52 21.64 -27.68 -7.30
CA GLY A 52 22.15 -26.75 -6.31
C GLY A 52 21.48 -26.93 -4.95
N THR A 53 22.19 -26.48 -3.91
CA THR A 53 21.74 -26.47 -2.53
C THR A 53 21.96 -25.08 -1.91
N LEU A 54 21.13 -24.76 -0.92
CA LEU A 54 21.32 -23.62 -0.03
C LEU A 54 21.36 -24.14 1.40
N SER A 55 22.44 -23.84 2.12
CA SER A 55 22.57 -24.22 3.54
C SER A 55 23.20 -23.13 4.38
N GLY A 56 22.98 -23.19 5.67
CA GLY A 56 23.56 -22.25 6.63
C GLY A 56 22.87 -22.38 7.97
N TYR A 57 23.03 -21.36 8.79
CA TYR A 57 22.43 -21.29 10.11
C TYR A 57 21.36 -20.22 10.18
N VAL A 58 20.30 -20.49 10.94
CA VAL A 58 19.32 -19.50 11.37
C VAL A 58 19.58 -19.19 12.83
N THR A 59 19.91 -17.94 13.13
CA THR A 59 20.17 -17.49 14.50
C THR A 59 19.38 -16.23 14.85
N ASP A 60 19.33 -15.88 16.14
CA ASP A 60 18.98 -14.50 16.55
C ASP A 60 20.20 -13.57 16.44
N ALA A 61 20.01 -12.28 16.75
CA ALA A 61 21.07 -11.27 16.73
C ALA A 61 22.21 -11.55 17.75
N ALA A 62 21.96 -12.38 18.76
CA ALA A 62 22.94 -12.84 19.74
C ALA A 62 23.62 -14.17 19.34
N MET A 63 23.40 -14.63 18.11
CA MET A 63 23.90 -15.89 17.55
C MET A 63 23.36 -17.16 18.26
N HIS A 64 22.23 -17.09 18.95
CA HIS A 64 21.56 -18.30 19.43
C HIS A 64 20.85 -19.00 18.27
N PRO A 65 20.97 -20.33 18.16
CA PRO A 65 20.33 -21.07 17.08
C PRO A 65 18.79 -21.05 17.22
N ILE A 66 18.10 -20.83 16.10
CA ILE A 66 16.64 -20.86 16.03
C ILE A 66 16.20 -22.16 15.38
N GLU A 67 15.62 -23.07 16.16
CA GLU A 67 15.08 -24.34 15.68
C GLU A 67 13.74 -24.16 14.95
N GLY A 68 13.56 -24.90 13.86
CA GLY A 68 12.30 -25.01 13.13
C GLY A 68 11.90 -23.72 12.40
N ALA A 69 12.87 -22.87 12.05
CA ALA A 69 12.67 -21.75 11.14
C ALA A 69 12.58 -22.28 9.72
N LYS A 70 11.59 -21.80 8.96
CA LYS A 70 11.31 -22.23 7.60
C LYS A 70 12.15 -21.42 6.62
N VAL A 71 13.08 -22.08 5.92
CA VAL A 71 13.82 -21.48 4.81
C VAL A 71 13.23 -21.95 3.48
N LYS A 72 12.84 -21.02 2.61
CA LYS A 72 12.18 -21.30 1.34
C LYS A 72 12.84 -20.55 0.20
N VAL A 73 13.19 -21.26 -0.88
CA VAL A 73 13.81 -20.71 -2.08
C VAL A 73 12.83 -20.77 -3.24
N TYR A 74 12.55 -19.61 -3.85
CA TYR A 74 11.65 -19.45 -4.99
C TYR A 74 12.43 -19.36 -6.31
N PHE A 75 11.98 -20.10 -7.32
CA PHE A 75 12.57 -20.12 -8.67
C PHE A 75 11.57 -20.67 -9.70
N HIS A 76 11.60 -20.18 -10.94
CA HIS A 76 10.77 -20.68 -12.05
C HIS A 76 9.27 -20.89 -11.71
N ASN A 77 8.67 -19.96 -10.96
CA ASN A 77 7.28 -20.08 -10.46
C ASN A 77 7.01 -21.31 -9.56
N THR A 78 8.05 -21.91 -8.97
CA THR A 78 7.97 -22.98 -7.97
C THR A 78 8.89 -22.66 -6.78
N SER A 79 8.99 -23.57 -5.81
CA SER A 79 9.86 -23.39 -4.64
C SER A 79 10.34 -24.71 -4.03
N ARG A 80 11.40 -24.63 -3.22
CA ARG A 80 11.87 -25.68 -2.31
C ARG A 80 12.01 -25.10 -0.91
N GLU A 81 11.81 -25.92 0.11
CA GLU A 81 11.88 -25.48 1.49
C GLU A 81 12.50 -26.54 2.40
N ASN A 82 13.09 -26.07 3.49
CA ASN A 82 13.62 -26.87 4.58
C ASN A 82 13.43 -26.12 5.91
N TYR A 83 13.61 -26.82 7.02
CA TYR A 83 13.47 -26.24 8.35
C TYR A 83 14.78 -26.39 9.11
N SER A 84 15.19 -25.35 9.83
CA SER A 84 16.38 -25.42 10.67
C SER A 84 16.23 -26.46 11.78
N ASP A 85 17.31 -27.16 12.10
CA ASP A 85 17.38 -28.11 13.21
C ASP A 85 17.66 -27.42 14.56
N ALA A 86 17.85 -28.20 15.63
CA ALA A 86 18.14 -27.69 16.97
C ALA A 86 19.45 -26.89 17.07
N ALA A 87 20.37 -27.04 16.11
CA ALA A 87 21.58 -26.24 16.00
C ALA A 87 21.38 -25.01 15.09
N GLY A 88 20.15 -24.76 14.63
CA GLY A 88 19.82 -23.70 13.68
C GLY A 88 20.20 -24.04 12.24
N TYR A 89 20.76 -25.21 11.97
CA TYR A 89 21.26 -25.57 10.65
C TYR A 89 20.11 -25.95 9.71
N TYR A 90 20.11 -25.41 8.49
CA TYR A 90 19.15 -25.76 7.45
C TYR A 90 19.87 -26.18 6.16
N HIS A 91 19.20 -26.99 5.34
CA HIS A 91 19.74 -27.44 4.04
C HIS A 91 18.61 -27.67 3.03
N VAL A 92 18.46 -26.73 2.08
CA VAL A 92 17.49 -26.81 0.98
C VAL A 92 18.17 -27.43 -0.24
N THR A 93 17.64 -28.54 -0.75
CA THR A 93 18.16 -29.28 -1.92
C THR A 93 17.30 -29.10 -3.16
N ASP A 94 17.73 -29.71 -4.27
CA ASP A 94 16.95 -29.82 -5.51
C ASP A 94 16.62 -28.46 -6.14
N ILE A 95 17.55 -27.51 -6.00
CA ILE A 95 17.44 -26.16 -6.57
C ILE A 95 18.06 -26.18 -7.97
N PRO A 96 17.33 -25.80 -9.03
CA PRO A 96 17.86 -25.84 -10.39
C PRO A 96 18.97 -24.81 -10.57
N ILE A 97 20.06 -25.26 -11.20
CA ILE A 97 21.18 -24.40 -11.55
C ILE A 97 20.80 -23.64 -12.83
N CYS A 98 20.80 -22.32 -12.72
CA CYS A 98 20.45 -21.35 -13.76
C CYS A 98 21.24 -20.07 -13.49
N TYR A 99 21.37 -19.19 -14.49
CA TYR A 99 21.89 -17.83 -14.30
C TYR A 99 20.89 -16.86 -13.65
N CYS A 100 19.75 -17.37 -13.19
CA CYS A 100 18.70 -16.59 -12.56
C CYS A 100 18.96 -16.39 -11.06
N MET A 101 18.75 -15.16 -10.57
CA MET A 101 18.70 -14.86 -9.14
C MET A 101 17.48 -15.55 -8.52
N LYS A 102 17.67 -16.09 -7.31
CA LYS A 102 16.64 -16.81 -6.57
C LYS A 102 16.33 -16.06 -5.29
N ASN A 103 15.04 -15.90 -4.99
CA ASN A 103 14.59 -15.29 -3.74
C ASN A 103 14.54 -16.36 -2.66
N ALA A 104 15.36 -16.24 -1.62
CA ALA A 104 15.36 -17.11 -0.46
C ALA A 104 14.79 -16.35 0.74
N THR A 105 13.78 -16.92 1.40
CA THR A 105 13.15 -16.35 2.59
C THR A 105 13.37 -17.26 3.80
N CYS A 106 13.45 -16.67 4.99
CA CYS A 106 13.50 -17.38 6.26
C CYS A 106 12.40 -16.83 7.18
N SER A 107 11.61 -17.70 7.81
CA SER A 107 10.52 -17.25 8.69
C SER A 107 10.28 -18.20 9.86
N LYS A 108 9.93 -17.63 11.01
CA LYS A 108 9.56 -18.36 12.22
C LYS A 108 8.43 -17.60 12.94
N GLU A 109 7.47 -18.32 13.51
CA GLU A 109 6.46 -17.71 14.36
C GLU A 109 7.11 -17.02 15.56
N GLY A 110 6.68 -15.80 15.88
CA GLY A 110 7.33 -14.99 16.90
C GLY A 110 8.61 -14.30 16.44
N TYR A 111 8.92 -14.28 15.14
CA TYR A 111 10.04 -13.52 14.55
C TYR A 111 9.59 -12.73 13.33
N PHE A 112 10.31 -11.66 13.00
CA PHE A 112 10.20 -11.01 11.69
C PHE A 112 10.79 -11.91 10.60
N PRO A 113 10.14 -12.05 9.42
CA PRO A 113 10.69 -12.84 8.33
C PRO A 113 11.83 -12.08 7.63
N GLU A 114 12.84 -12.81 7.19
CA GLU A 114 13.98 -12.29 6.43
C GLU A 114 14.00 -12.82 5.00
N TRP A 115 14.64 -12.10 4.09
CA TRP A 115 14.83 -12.55 2.72
C TRP A 115 16.12 -12.05 2.08
N VAL A 116 16.60 -12.78 1.08
CA VAL A 116 17.81 -12.45 0.32
C VAL A 116 17.69 -12.92 -1.12
N LEU A 117 18.25 -12.16 -2.06
CA LEU A 117 18.43 -12.60 -3.45
C LEU A 117 19.80 -13.24 -3.62
N LEU A 118 19.84 -14.51 -4.04
CA LEU A 118 21.07 -15.29 -4.18
C LEU A 118 21.19 -15.91 -5.58
N ALA A 119 22.43 -15.96 -6.07
CA ALA A 119 22.77 -16.78 -7.22
C ALA A 119 23.23 -18.17 -6.73
N ILE A 120 22.45 -19.22 -7.00
CA ILE A 120 22.71 -20.60 -6.54
C ILE A 120 23.20 -21.44 -7.71
N TYR A 121 24.49 -21.80 -7.68
CA TYR A 121 25.18 -22.53 -8.75
C TYR A 121 25.63 -23.94 -8.37
N GLU A 122 25.82 -24.24 -7.07
CA GLU A 122 26.12 -25.58 -6.51
C GLU A 122 25.71 -25.56 -5.02
N ASN A 123 26.67 -25.63 -4.08
CA ASN A 123 26.48 -25.44 -2.64
C ASN A 123 26.67 -23.97 -2.25
N THR A 124 25.57 -23.21 -2.22
CA THR A 124 25.58 -21.83 -1.74
C THR A 124 25.36 -21.81 -0.23
N THR A 125 26.11 -20.99 0.49
CA THR A 125 25.91 -20.78 1.93
C THR A 125 25.39 -19.39 2.24
N HIS A 126 24.43 -19.28 3.15
CA HIS A 126 23.93 -18.01 3.68
C HIS A 126 23.40 -18.23 5.09
N ASP A 127 23.72 -17.34 6.02
CA ASP A 127 23.16 -17.40 7.37
C ASP A 127 22.03 -16.37 7.49
N PHE A 128 20.90 -16.79 8.05
CA PHE A 128 19.77 -15.91 8.32
C PHE A 128 19.79 -15.49 9.79
N VAL A 129 19.60 -14.19 10.04
CA VAL A 129 19.45 -13.66 11.39
C VAL A 129 18.01 -13.21 11.57
N LEU A 130 17.21 -13.91 12.37
CA LEU A 130 15.82 -13.53 12.64
C LEU A 130 15.72 -12.72 13.94
N THR A 131 14.99 -11.61 13.88
CA THR A 131 14.70 -10.77 15.05
C THR A 131 13.39 -11.22 15.71
N PRO A 132 13.37 -11.52 17.02
CA PRO A 132 12.14 -11.84 17.75
C PRO A 132 11.09 -10.72 17.62
N LYS A 133 9.83 -11.09 17.44
CA LYS A 133 8.68 -10.23 17.71
C LYS A 133 8.50 -10.21 19.22
N GLY A 134 8.73 -9.06 19.85
CA GLY A 134 8.64 -8.95 21.30
C GLY A 134 7.19 -8.98 21.81
N ASN A 135 7.08 -8.96 23.13
CA ASN A 135 5.84 -8.94 23.88
C ASN A 135 5.16 -7.56 23.84
N TRP A 136 3.91 -7.53 24.28
CA TRP A 136 3.14 -6.30 24.43
C TRP A 136 3.18 -5.84 25.88
N LEU A 137 3.60 -4.58 26.10
CA LEU A 137 3.48 -3.86 27.35
C LEU A 137 2.42 -2.78 27.17
N TYR A 138 1.55 -2.60 28.17
CA TYR A 138 0.40 -1.71 28.08
C TYR A 138 0.55 -0.54 29.06
N VAL A 139 0.39 0.68 28.57
CA VAL A 139 0.47 1.92 29.37
C VAL A 139 -0.89 2.61 29.38
N GLY A 140 -1.34 3.07 30.56
CA GLY A 140 -2.65 3.66 30.76
C GLY A 140 -3.78 2.63 30.82
N GLY A 141 -5.01 3.04 30.52
CA GLY A 141 -6.18 2.16 30.58
C GLY A 141 -6.50 1.63 31.99
N SER A 142 -7.35 0.61 32.08
CA SER A 142 -7.82 0.01 33.35
C SER A 142 -7.45 -1.47 33.51
N GLY A 143 -6.59 -1.99 32.64
CA GLY A 143 -6.16 -3.38 32.64
C GLY A 143 -5.21 -3.71 33.81
N PRO A 144 -5.26 -4.93 34.37
CA PRO A 144 -4.32 -5.35 35.40
C PRO A 144 -2.89 -5.42 34.83
N GLY A 145 -1.93 -4.84 35.55
CA GLY A 145 -0.51 -4.85 35.14
C GLY A 145 -0.13 -3.76 34.14
N ASN A 146 -1.05 -2.86 33.79
CA ASN A 146 -0.71 -1.72 32.95
C ASN A 146 0.18 -0.72 33.70
N TYR A 147 1.16 -0.18 32.99
CA TYR A 147 2.01 0.90 33.48
C TYR A 147 1.24 2.22 33.49
N THR A 148 1.62 3.14 34.37
CA THR A 148 1.05 4.50 34.40
C THR A 148 1.88 5.51 33.62
N MET A 149 3.17 5.23 33.42
CA MET A 149 4.12 6.06 32.65
C MET A 149 4.64 5.25 31.47
N ILE A 150 4.88 5.91 30.34
CA ILE A 150 5.42 5.28 29.13
C ILE A 150 6.89 4.90 29.39
N GLN A 151 7.66 5.76 30.06
CA GLN A 151 9.06 5.46 30.37
C GLN A 151 9.21 4.20 31.24
N ASP A 152 8.34 3.97 32.23
CA ASP A 152 8.39 2.76 33.05
C ASP A 152 8.20 1.48 32.20
N ALA A 153 7.33 1.53 31.19
CA ALA A 153 7.16 0.42 30.26
C ALA A 153 8.39 0.25 29.36
N ILE A 154 8.95 1.35 28.85
CA ILE A 154 10.20 1.32 28.08
C ILE A 154 11.32 0.70 28.90
N ASP A 155 11.48 1.08 30.18
CA ASP A 155 12.52 0.60 31.08
C ASP A 155 12.42 -0.91 31.31
N ASN A 156 11.19 -1.44 31.45
CA ASN A 156 10.92 -2.85 31.67
C ASN A 156 10.89 -3.71 30.39
N ALA A 157 10.70 -3.09 29.21
CA ALA A 157 10.63 -3.80 27.94
C ALA A 157 11.94 -4.51 27.57
N SER A 158 11.84 -5.64 26.89
CA SER A 158 12.96 -6.31 26.21
C SER A 158 13.08 -5.85 24.75
N GLU A 159 14.22 -6.13 24.13
CA GLU A 159 14.44 -5.82 22.71
C GLU A 159 13.37 -6.47 21.82
N GLY A 160 12.84 -5.70 20.86
CA GLY A 160 11.76 -6.12 19.97
C GLY A 160 10.35 -5.99 20.55
N ASP A 161 10.18 -5.64 21.84
CA ASP A 161 8.87 -5.48 22.46
C ASP A 161 8.09 -4.27 21.89
N THR A 162 6.78 -4.35 22.03
CA THR A 162 5.84 -3.28 21.70
C THR A 162 5.26 -2.66 22.98
N VAL A 163 5.47 -1.36 23.17
CA VAL A 163 4.81 -0.56 24.19
C VAL A 163 3.56 0.08 23.56
N PHE A 164 2.39 -0.44 23.91
CA PHE A 164 1.10 0.10 23.49
C PHE A 164 0.56 1.07 24.54
N VAL A 165 0.21 2.28 24.11
CA VAL A 165 -0.20 3.37 24.99
C VAL A 165 -1.66 3.73 24.71
N TYR A 166 -2.53 3.51 25.70
CA TYR A 166 -3.93 3.91 25.61
C TYR A 166 -4.08 5.43 25.55
N ASN A 167 -5.20 5.91 25.02
CA ASN A 167 -5.53 7.33 24.98
C ASN A 167 -5.40 7.99 26.36
N GLY A 168 -4.94 9.23 26.36
CA GLY A 168 -4.58 9.95 27.57
C GLY A 168 -3.47 10.96 27.33
N THR A 169 -3.17 11.74 28.37
CA THR A 169 -2.05 12.68 28.37
C THR A 169 -1.00 12.22 29.35
N TYR A 170 0.22 12.04 28.86
CA TYR A 170 1.36 11.52 29.59
C TYR A 170 2.40 12.63 29.73
N TYR A 171 2.65 13.05 30.97
CA TYR A 171 3.54 14.17 31.28
C TYR A 171 4.95 13.69 31.57
N GLU A 172 5.74 13.47 30.52
CA GLU A 172 7.06 12.86 30.61
C GLU A 172 7.92 13.20 29.38
N ASN A 173 9.24 13.01 29.52
CA ASN A 173 10.17 12.98 28.39
C ASN A 173 10.67 11.54 28.25
N LEU A 174 10.67 11.02 27.03
CA LEU A 174 11.00 9.63 26.75
C LEU A 174 12.46 9.50 26.29
N ASN A 175 13.18 8.57 26.89
CA ASN A 175 14.50 8.15 26.40
C ASN A 175 14.45 6.68 26.00
N ILE A 176 14.70 6.41 24.72
CA ILE A 176 14.52 5.10 24.10
C ILE A 176 15.88 4.57 23.67
N TRP A 177 16.47 3.72 24.52
CA TRP A 177 17.78 3.11 24.31
C TRP A 177 17.72 1.61 23.98
N LYS A 178 16.53 1.10 23.65
CA LYS A 178 16.30 -0.29 23.19
C LYS A 178 15.50 -0.29 21.88
N PRO A 179 15.73 -1.26 20.98
CA PRO A 179 14.95 -1.43 19.75
C PRO A 179 13.50 -1.81 20.12
N LEU A 180 12.60 -0.83 20.13
CA LEU A 180 11.21 -1.00 20.57
C LEU A 180 10.23 -0.42 19.56
N THR A 181 9.03 -0.97 19.52
CA THR A 181 7.88 -0.30 18.92
C THR A 181 7.08 0.41 19.99
N ILE A 182 6.87 1.72 19.87
CA ILE A 182 6.05 2.52 20.77
C ILE A 182 4.87 3.01 19.96
N LYS A 183 3.67 2.55 20.33
CA LYS A 183 2.45 2.78 19.57
C LYS A 183 1.37 3.39 20.44
N GLY A 184 0.87 4.56 20.07
CA GLY A 184 -0.32 5.13 20.68
C GLY A 184 -1.59 4.46 20.15
N GLU A 185 -2.68 4.54 20.91
CA GLU A 185 -3.99 4.04 20.49
C GLU A 185 -4.56 4.84 19.31
N ALA A 186 -4.28 6.14 19.29
CA ALA A 186 -4.63 7.05 18.20
C ALA A 186 -3.88 8.38 18.34
N LYS A 187 -3.38 8.90 17.21
CA LYS A 187 -2.62 10.16 17.16
C LYS A 187 -3.36 11.38 17.70
N ASN A 188 -4.68 11.41 17.60
CA ASN A 188 -5.49 12.57 18.03
C ASN A 188 -5.77 12.62 19.54
N THR A 189 -5.55 11.50 20.26
CA THR A 189 -5.99 11.36 21.67
C THR A 189 -4.93 10.78 22.59
N THR A 190 -3.83 10.26 22.05
CA THR A 190 -2.69 9.74 22.83
C THR A 190 -1.58 10.79 22.79
N ILE A 191 -1.40 11.51 23.89
CA ILE A 191 -0.61 12.74 23.95
C ILE A 191 0.61 12.53 24.85
N ILE A 192 1.80 12.76 24.31
CA ILE A 192 3.02 12.95 25.11
C ILE A 192 3.18 14.46 25.31
N ASP A 193 3.03 14.92 26.55
CA ASP A 193 3.20 16.32 26.94
C ASP A 193 4.53 16.47 27.67
N GLY A 194 5.53 16.94 26.94
CA GLY A 194 6.89 17.02 27.45
C GLY A 194 7.00 17.92 28.69
N VAL A 195 7.92 17.58 29.57
CA VAL A 195 8.23 18.30 30.80
C VAL A 195 9.58 19.02 30.70
N ILE A 196 9.83 19.99 31.58
CA ILE A 196 11.04 20.83 31.50
C ILE A 196 12.31 19.97 31.46
N GLY A 197 13.09 20.11 30.39
CA GLY A 197 14.47 19.62 30.28
C GLY A 197 14.67 18.60 29.14
N GLY A 198 15.39 19.03 28.09
CA GLY A 198 15.76 18.17 26.96
C GLY A 198 14.64 17.98 25.93
N ASP A 199 14.88 17.08 24.97
CA ASP A 199 13.90 16.67 23.94
C ASP A 199 12.72 15.92 24.56
N VAL A 200 11.52 16.03 23.96
CA VAL A 200 10.34 15.32 24.48
C VAL A 200 10.50 13.81 24.24
N VAL A 201 11.05 13.44 23.09
CA VAL A 201 11.40 12.06 22.77
C VAL A 201 12.83 12.00 22.23
N SER A 202 13.71 11.29 22.93
CA SER A 202 15.08 10.98 22.49
C SER A 202 15.17 9.52 22.06
N VAL A 203 15.51 9.30 20.79
CA VAL A 203 15.74 7.97 20.21
C VAL A 203 17.24 7.73 20.10
N GLN A 204 17.74 6.75 20.87
CA GLN A 204 19.17 6.43 21.00
C GLN A 204 19.52 5.01 20.55
N ALA A 205 18.52 4.15 20.31
CA ALA A 205 18.72 2.80 19.80
C ALA A 205 18.20 2.64 18.38
N ASP A 206 18.93 1.84 17.60
CA ASP A 206 18.56 1.48 16.25
C ASP A 206 17.26 0.65 16.24
N GLY A 207 16.53 0.66 15.12
CA GLY A 207 15.34 -0.19 14.94
C GLY A 207 14.11 0.24 15.75
N VAL A 208 14.10 1.47 16.29
CA VAL A 208 12.95 2.01 17.03
C VAL A 208 11.83 2.43 16.07
N THR A 209 10.59 2.10 16.41
CA THR A 209 9.40 2.61 15.72
C THR A 209 8.54 3.41 16.69
N ILE A 210 8.11 4.61 16.31
CA ILE A 210 7.18 5.43 17.08
C ILE A 210 6.02 5.84 16.17
N THR A 211 4.79 5.52 16.58
CA THR A 211 3.62 5.82 15.77
C THR A 211 2.37 6.16 16.58
N GLU A 212 1.47 6.92 15.95
CA GLU A 212 0.12 7.20 16.45
C GLU A 212 0.05 8.04 17.75
N PHE A 213 0.88 9.09 17.86
CA PHE A 213 0.85 10.06 18.98
C PHE A 213 0.61 11.50 18.54
N SER A 214 0.13 12.31 19.49
CA SER A 214 0.35 13.75 19.50
C SER A 214 1.50 14.07 20.45
N ILE A 215 2.40 14.96 20.04
CA ILE A 215 3.48 15.48 20.88
C ILE A 215 3.25 16.98 21.07
N GLN A 216 3.26 17.39 22.33
CA GLN A 216 3.16 18.79 22.72
C GLN A 216 4.17 19.13 23.80
N TYR A 217 4.51 20.41 23.88
CA TYR A 217 5.45 20.95 24.86
C TYR A 217 5.12 22.41 25.11
N HIS A 218 4.99 22.77 26.39
CA HIS A 218 4.50 24.09 26.83
C HIS A 218 5.57 24.95 27.51
N CYS A 219 6.83 24.51 27.56
CA CYS A 219 7.89 25.20 28.29
C CYS A 219 8.84 25.99 27.36
N THR A 220 9.67 26.85 27.95
CA THR A 220 10.69 27.68 27.27
C THR A 220 12.07 27.01 27.38
N TYR A 221 12.97 27.26 26.40
CA TYR A 221 14.34 26.70 26.21
C TYR A 221 14.45 25.52 25.21
N PRO A 222 15.59 25.40 24.48
CA PRO A 222 15.65 24.66 23.22
C PRO A 222 15.55 23.15 23.40
N SER A 223 14.54 22.57 22.78
CA SER A 223 14.41 21.14 22.59
C SER A 223 13.75 20.84 21.25
N SER A 224 14.03 19.65 20.72
CA SER A 224 13.27 19.05 19.63
C SER A 224 12.06 18.33 20.22
N ASP A 225 10.95 18.28 19.49
CA ASP A 225 9.86 17.39 19.89
C ASP A 225 10.34 15.93 19.80
N ILE A 226 11.06 15.57 18.73
CA ILE A 226 11.76 14.28 18.60
C ILE A 226 13.19 14.49 18.14
N MET A 227 14.15 13.94 18.88
CA MET A 227 15.57 13.85 18.51
C MET A 227 15.94 12.39 18.21
N ILE A 228 16.55 12.15 17.06
CA ILE A 228 16.98 10.83 16.60
C ILE A 228 18.51 10.83 16.45
N GLN A 229 19.15 9.95 17.21
CA GLN A 229 20.59 9.68 17.19
C GLN A 229 20.83 8.18 16.99
N ALA A 230 20.05 7.58 16.11
CA ALA A 230 20.00 6.16 15.83
C ALA A 230 19.71 5.89 14.35
N ASN A 231 19.86 4.64 13.92
CA ASN A 231 19.61 4.17 12.56
C ASN A 231 18.35 3.31 12.48
N HIS A 232 17.89 3.01 11.26
CA HIS A 232 16.77 2.10 11.02
C HIS A 232 15.52 2.45 11.82
N THR A 233 15.31 3.75 12.09
CA THR A 233 14.18 4.23 12.89
C THR A 233 12.98 4.50 11.98
N CYS A 234 11.77 4.35 12.50
CA CYS A 234 10.54 4.74 11.81
C CYS A 234 9.71 5.68 12.70
N ILE A 235 9.49 6.91 12.25
CA ILE A 235 8.60 7.87 12.92
C ILE A 235 7.43 8.15 12.00
N SER A 236 6.23 7.72 12.41
CA SER A 236 5.04 7.85 11.58
C SER A 236 3.80 8.33 12.30
N GLN A 237 2.90 8.99 11.57
CA GLN A 237 1.57 9.36 12.07
C GLN A 237 1.60 10.18 13.36
N ILE A 238 2.61 11.04 13.52
CA ILE A 238 2.75 11.93 14.66
C ILE A 238 2.12 13.30 14.36
N ILE A 239 1.45 13.89 15.34
CA ILE A 239 1.00 15.29 15.29
C ILE A 239 1.85 16.11 16.25
N MET A 240 2.50 17.16 15.74
CA MET A 240 3.29 18.09 16.54
C MET A 240 2.62 19.47 16.56
N SER A 241 2.03 19.80 17.69
CA SER A 241 1.25 21.02 17.93
C SER A 241 1.81 21.88 19.08
N SER A 242 3.03 21.57 19.54
CA SER A 242 3.71 22.28 20.63
C SER A 242 3.81 23.80 20.36
N THR A 243 3.69 24.60 21.42
CA THR A 243 3.93 26.05 21.37
C THR A 243 5.43 26.38 21.34
N SER A 244 6.28 25.38 21.60
CA SER A 244 7.70 25.43 21.29
C SER A 244 7.90 25.59 19.79
N ASN A 245 8.68 26.60 19.44
CA ASN A 245 9.00 26.92 18.07
C ASN A 245 10.42 26.46 17.71
N TRP A 246 10.98 25.40 18.28
CA TRP A 246 12.33 24.93 17.91
C TRP A 246 12.29 23.88 16.78
N PHE A 247 12.85 22.69 16.99
CA PHE A 247 12.87 21.63 16.00
C PHE A 247 11.65 20.72 16.20
N GLY A 248 10.96 20.33 15.13
CA GLY A 248 9.96 19.26 15.21
C GLY A 248 10.66 17.91 15.35
N ILE A 249 11.20 17.41 14.23
CA ILE A 249 12.00 16.18 14.19
C ILE A 249 13.45 16.54 13.81
N SER A 250 14.42 16.10 14.60
CA SER A 250 15.85 16.27 14.31
C SER A 250 16.55 14.92 14.19
N LEU A 251 17.26 14.71 13.08
CA LEU A 251 18.13 13.55 12.84
C LEU A 251 19.60 14.00 12.93
N LEU A 252 20.39 13.29 13.72
CA LEU A 252 21.82 13.57 13.90
C LEU A 252 22.65 12.31 13.70
N SER A 253 23.43 12.28 12.61
CA SER A 253 24.24 11.11 12.23
C SER A 253 23.40 9.83 12.13
N SER A 254 22.21 9.95 11.52
CA SER A 254 21.22 8.89 11.41
C SER A 254 21.11 8.37 9.99
N HIS A 255 20.99 7.05 9.87
CA HIS A 255 20.92 6.35 8.60
C HIS A 255 19.68 5.47 8.51
N ASP A 256 19.26 5.17 7.28
CA ASP A 256 18.21 4.19 6.98
C ASP A 256 16.89 4.45 7.73
N THR A 257 16.61 5.72 8.08
CA THR A 257 15.45 6.14 8.87
C THR A 257 14.30 6.59 7.96
N LYS A 258 13.08 6.28 8.38
CA LYS A 258 11.85 6.67 7.70
C LYS A 258 11.06 7.67 8.54
N ILE A 259 10.78 8.84 7.98
CA ILE A 259 9.93 9.86 8.59
C ILE A 259 8.72 10.06 7.67
N MET A 260 7.54 9.59 8.10
CA MET A 260 6.37 9.60 7.21
C MET A 260 5.02 9.90 7.85
N GLU A 261 4.10 10.46 7.09
CA GLU A 261 2.71 10.70 7.53
C GLU A 261 2.59 11.58 8.80
N ASN A 262 3.61 12.40 9.08
CA ASN A 262 3.62 13.28 10.24
C ASN A 262 3.01 14.64 9.88
N SER A 263 2.37 15.29 10.86
CA SER A 263 1.87 16.66 10.76
C SER A 263 2.65 17.55 11.73
N ILE A 264 3.50 18.42 11.18
CA ILE A 264 4.44 19.24 11.93
C ILE A 264 4.13 20.70 11.66
N SER A 265 3.85 21.46 12.73
CA SER A 265 3.40 22.85 12.59
C SER A 265 4.08 23.80 13.57
N ASN A 266 4.22 25.05 13.14
CA ASN A 266 4.65 26.19 13.95
C ASN A 266 6.03 25.97 14.61
N LYS A 267 7.00 25.47 13.84
CA LYS A 267 8.38 25.22 14.27
C LYS A 267 9.35 26.27 13.73
N TYR A 268 10.52 26.38 14.33
CA TYR A 268 11.64 27.09 13.70
C TYR A 268 12.18 26.25 12.57
N VAL A 269 12.36 24.95 12.78
CA VAL A 269 12.62 23.97 11.72
C VAL A 269 11.67 22.79 11.90
N GLY A 270 10.87 22.49 10.87
CA GLY A 270 9.96 21.33 10.90
C GLY A 270 10.72 20.02 11.02
N ILE A 271 11.54 19.69 10.01
CA ILE A 271 12.42 18.52 10.00
C ILE A 271 13.86 18.96 9.72
N SER A 272 14.82 18.52 10.54
CA SER A 272 16.24 18.82 10.38
C SER A 272 17.08 17.55 10.24
N LEU A 273 17.95 17.51 9.24
CA LEU A 273 18.95 16.45 9.05
C LEU A 273 20.35 17.05 9.19
N ASN A 274 21.16 16.48 10.08
CA ASN A 274 22.52 16.92 10.36
C ASN A 274 23.49 15.75 10.62
N GLY A 275 24.80 16.02 10.56
CA GLY A 275 25.83 15.10 11.01
C GLY A 275 26.11 13.96 10.05
N SER A 276 26.09 14.20 8.73
CA SER A 276 26.30 13.15 7.72
C SER A 276 25.21 12.08 7.72
N SER A 277 23.96 12.45 7.98
CA SER A 277 22.81 11.54 7.84
C SER A 277 22.61 11.14 6.38
N THR A 278 22.41 9.84 6.11
CA THR A 278 22.31 9.28 4.75
C THR A 278 21.25 8.19 4.61
N ASN A 279 20.78 7.95 3.39
CA ASN A 279 19.80 6.90 3.07
C ASN A 279 18.49 6.99 3.88
N ASN A 280 18.12 8.18 4.32
CA ASN A 280 16.85 8.40 4.99
C ASN A 280 15.74 8.68 3.96
N THR A 281 14.52 8.29 4.27
CA THR A 281 13.32 8.57 3.46
C THR A 281 12.36 9.47 4.22
N ILE A 282 12.03 10.62 3.64
CA ILE A 282 11.10 11.60 4.21
C ILE A 282 9.94 11.75 3.23
N THR A 283 8.76 11.23 3.58
CA THR A 283 7.63 11.13 2.65
C THR A 283 6.29 11.29 3.33
N CYS A 284 5.28 11.80 2.63
CA CYS A 284 3.91 11.96 3.11
C CYS A 284 3.79 12.86 4.36
N ASN A 285 4.75 13.75 4.63
CA ASN A 285 4.68 14.65 5.78
C ASN A 285 4.01 15.98 5.41
N ASN A 286 3.23 16.53 6.34
CA ASN A 286 2.67 17.87 6.30
C ASN A 286 3.50 18.80 7.18
N ILE A 287 4.26 19.72 6.57
CA ILE A 287 5.13 20.65 7.29
C ILE A 287 4.67 22.08 7.02
N LEU A 288 4.12 22.72 8.05
CA LEU A 288 3.38 23.96 7.90
C LEU A 288 3.78 25.09 8.86
N ASN A 289 3.69 26.32 8.37
CA ASN A 289 3.84 27.56 9.15
C ASN A 289 5.13 27.61 9.98
N SER A 290 6.22 27.05 9.46
CA SER A 290 7.51 27.01 10.15
C SER A 290 8.51 28.01 9.54
N SER A 291 9.55 28.40 10.28
CA SER A 291 10.57 29.31 9.71
C SER A 291 11.33 28.60 8.57
N TYR A 292 11.72 27.35 8.81
CA TYR A 292 12.16 26.41 7.79
C TYR A 292 11.23 25.21 7.81
N GLY A 293 10.71 24.80 6.66
CA GLY A 293 9.98 23.53 6.55
C GLY A 293 10.94 22.38 6.79
N MET A 294 11.94 22.26 5.92
CA MET A 294 13.03 21.29 6.07
C MET A 294 14.41 21.95 5.99
N GLU A 295 15.35 21.48 6.80
CA GLU A 295 16.74 21.93 6.78
C GLU A 295 17.69 20.72 6.75
N ILE A 296 18.44 20.57 5.65
CA ILE A 296 19.42 19.51 5.46
C ILE A 296 20.82 20.13 5.48
N LYS A 297 21.59 19.81 6.51
CA LYS A 297 22.94 20.32 6.75
C LYS A 297 23.95 19.19 6.74
N SER A 298 24.98 19.30 5.89
CA SER A 298 26.10 18.35 5.83
C SER A 298 25.64 16.89 5.78
N SER A 299 24.58 16.60 5.03
CA SER A 299 23.90 15.30 4.94
C SER A 299 23.52 15.04 3.48
N SER A 300 23.66 13.82 2.99
CA SER A 300 23.55 13.51 1.55
C SER A 300 23.03 12.09 1.31
N GLY A 301 22.54 11.80 0.10
CA GLY A 301 21.95 10.52 -0.25
C GLY A 301 20.63 10.23 0.46
N ASN A 302 19.88 11.28 0.84
CA ASN A 302 18.53 11.15 1.41
C ASN A 302 17.48 11.34 0.30
N HIS A 303 16.33 10.70 0.49
CA HIS A 303 15.20 10.70 -0.45
C HIS A 303 14.02 11.45 0.15
N ILE A 304 13.67 12.60 -0.43
CA ILE A 304 12.64 13.51 0.05
C ILE A 304 11.63 13.74 -1.06
N TYR A 305 10.45 13.14 -0.97
CA TYR A 305 9.40 13.27 -1.98
C TYR A 305 8.04 13.08 -1.31
N HIS A 306 6.95 13.49 -1.96
CA HIS A 306 5.59 13.38 -1.43
C HIS A 306 5.36 14.10 -0.10
N ASN A 307 5.98 15.25 0.13
CA ASN A 307 5.70 16.07 1.32
C ASN A 307 4.94 17.34 0.93
N ASN A 308 4.10 17.84 1.84
CA ASN A 308 3.46 19.14 1.70
C ASN A 308 4.26 20.18 2.50
N LEU A 309 4.94 21.10 1.83
CA LEU A 309 5.68 22.20 2.43
C LEU A 309 4.87 23.48 2.27
N VAL A 310 4.17 23.88 3.34
CA VAL A 310 3.10 24.87 3.25
C VAL A 310 3.31 26.08 4.15
N ASN A 311 3.33 27.28 3.56
CA ASN A 311 3.44 28.56 4.27
C ASN A 311 4.64 28.63 5.24
N ASN A 312 5.73 27.95 4.91
CA ASN A 312 6.97 28.12 5.63
C ASN A 312 7.68 29.38 5.13
N THR A 313 8.46 30.04 5.99
CA THR A 313 9.23 31.22 5.54
C THR A 313 10.27 30.82 4.49
N ILE A 314 10.90 29.66 4.68
CA ILE A 314 11.73 28.95 3.72
C ILE A 314 11.21 27.52 3.68
N ASN A 315 10.69 27.05 2.53
CA ASN A 315 10.15 25.70 2.45
C ASN A 315 11.23 24.64 2.68
N ALA A 316 12.37 24.76 2.01
CA ALA A 316 13.50 23.88 2.23
C ALA A 316 14.84 24.60 2.06
N TYR A 317 15.82 24.17 2.84
CA TYR A 317 17.23 24.50 2.66
C TYR A 317 18.04 23.21 2.66
N ASP A 318 18.85 23.01 1.63
CA ASP A 318 19.71 21.84 1.48
C ASP A 318 21.13 22.30 1.09
N ASN A 319 22.15 21.81 1.77
CA ASN A 319 23.54 22.07 1.36
C ASN A 319 24.35 20.78 1.09
N GLY A 320 23.65 19.65 0.98
CA GLY A 320 24.21 18.38 0.54
C GLY A 320 23.68 17.95 -0.83
N THR A 321 23.90 16.68 -1.16
CA THR A 321 23.40 16.06 -2.38
C THR A 321 22.29 15.09 -2.03
N ASN A 322 21.03 15.54 -2.13
CA ASN A 322 19.84 14.73 -1.84
C ASN A 322 18.88 14.77 -3.02
N THR A 323 17.95 13.81 -3.08
CA THR A 323 16.93 13.75 -4.13
C THR A 323 15.62 14.32 -3.58
N TRP A 324 15.09 15.36 -4.22
CA TRP A 324 13.87 16.06 -3.83
C TRP A 324 12.63 15.65 -4.64
N ASN A 325 12.74 14.56 -5.40
CA ASN A 325 11.62 13.95 -6.11
C ASN A 325 11.88 12.46 -6.33
N ASN A 326 10.81 11.71 -6.58
CA ASN A 326 10.88 10.37 -7.14
C ASN A 326 10.81 10.44 -8.68
N THR A 327 10.90 9.31 -9.37
CA THR A 327 10.76 9.23 -10.82
C THR A 327 9.32 9.48 -11.28
N TYR A 328 9.12 10.02 -12.48
CA TYR A 328 7.80 10.08 -13.11
C TYR A 328 7.17 8.67 -13.29
N PRO A 329 5.85 8.49 -13.08
CA PRO A 329 4.85 9.49 -12.67
C PRO A 329 4.72 9.62 -11.15
N SER A 330 5.58 8.97 -10.35
CA SER A 330 5.49 9.09 -8.89
C SER A 330 5.63 10.53 -8.43
N GLY A 331 6.46 11.35 -9.07
CA GLY A 331 6.52 12.79 -8.81
C GLY A 331 7.31 13.21 -7.57
N GLY A 332 7.21 14.50 -7.22
CA GLY A 332 8.01 15.18 -6.21
C GLY A 332 7.23 15.58 -4.97
N ASN A 333 7.46 16.80 -4.48
CA ASN A 333 6.79 17.37 -3.31
C ASN A 333 5.77 18.44 -3.75
N TYR A 334 4.88 18.82 -2.84
CA TYR A 334 4.04 19.99 -2.99
C TYR A 334 4.64 21.19 -2.25
N TRP A 335 4.67 22.34 -2.91
CA TRP A 335 5.27 23.57 -2.41
C TRP A 335 4.24 24.70 -2.49
N SER A 336 3.86 25.30 -1.36
CA SER A 336 2.83 26.35 -1.38
C SER A 336 3.21 27.62 -2.11
N ASP A 337 4.50 27.82 -2.40
CA ASP A 337 5.04 28.95 -3.16
C ASP A 337 5.35 28.58 -4.64
N TYR A 338 5.12 27.34 -5.05
CA TYR A 338 5.24 26.96 -6.45
C TYR A 338 4.14 27.63 -7.27
N SER A 339 4.55 28.26 -8.37
CA SER A 339 3.69 29.07 -9.24
C SER A 339 3.85 28.71 -10.72
N GLY A 340 4.40 27.52 -11.00
CA GLY A 340 4.50 27.00 -12.34
C GLY A 340 3.14 26.67 -12.94
N ILE A 341 3.17 26.16 -14.17
CA ILE A 341 2.00 25.77 -14.95
C ILE A 341 2.03 24.26 -15.16
N ASP A 342 0.87 23.68 -15.43
CA ASP A 342 0.69 22.25 -15.71
C ASP A 342 -0.13 22.13 -17.01
N ASN A 343 0.57 22.06 -18.14
CA ASN A 343 -0.01 21.87 -19.46
C ASN A 343 0.59 20.66 -20.17
N TYR A 344 1.65 20.07 -19.64
CA TYR A 344 2.37 18.95 -20.21
C TYR A 344 2.54 17.83 -19.18
N HIS A 345 2.67 16.62 -19.68
CA HIS A 345 2.89 15.43 -18.90
C HIS A 345 4.10 14.64 -19.41
N GLY A 346 4.38 13.51 -18.76
CA GLY A 346 5.45 12.59 -19.11
C GLY A 346 6.78 12.88 -18.41
N PRO A 347 7.79 11.98 -18.52
CA PRO A 347 9.05 12.09 -17.79
C PRO A 347 9.84 13.38 -18.05
N ASN A 348 9.64 14.00 -19.21
CA ASN A 348 10.29 15.25 -19.62
C ASN A 348 9.33 16.45 -19.62
N GLN A 349 8.10 16.29 -19.15
CA GLN A 349 7.09 17.36 -19.07
C GLN A 349 6.92 18.11 -20.40
N ASN A 350 6.76 17.34 -21.49
CA ASN A 350 6.75 17.87 -22.86
C ASN A 350 5.68 17.26 -23.77
N ILE A 351 4.81 16.40 -23.22
CA ILE A 351 3.67 15.82 -23.95
C ILE A 351 2.42 16.61 -23.59
N PRO A 352 1.67 17.21 -24.54
CA PRO A 352 0.52 18.05 -24.19
C PRO A 352 -0.56 17.32 -23.39
N GLY A 353 -1.04 17.96 -22.31
CA GLY A 353 -2.03 17.47 -21.37
C GLY A 353 -1.52 17.61 -19.93
N SER A 354 -2.38 18.03 -19.01
CA SER A 354 -2.03 18.19 -17.60
C SER A 354 -2.10 16.87 -16.84
N ASP A 355 -1.24 16.66 -15.84
CA ASP A 355 -1.26 15.47 -14.98
C ASP A 355 -1.07 15.76 -13.48
N GLY A 356 -1.26 17.01 -13.05
CA GLY A 356 -1.14 17.42 -11.65
C GLY A 356 0.31 17.60 -11.19
N ILE A 357 1.29 17.35 -12.06
CA ILE A 357 2.70 17.66 -11.87
C ILE A 357 3.03 18.91 -12.68
N GLY A 358 3.81 19.81 -12.09
CA GLY A 358 4.21 21.04 -12.73
C GLY A 358 5.22 20.85 -13.86
N ASP A 359 5.04 21.61 -14.94
CA ASP A 359 5.87 21.56 -16.15
C ASP A 359 7.32 22.03 -15.90
N THR A 360 7.53 22.83 -14.86
CA THR A 360 8.83 23.44 -14.52
C THR A 360 9.35 22.91 -13.19
N PRO A 361 10.63 22.47 -13.11
CA PRO A 361 11.23 22.10 -11.84
C PRO A 361 11.16 23.22 -10.79
N TYR A 362 11.07 22.83 -9.52
CA TYR A 362 11.20 23.73 -8.38
C TYR A 362 12.66 23.74 -7.92
N ASP A 363 13.34 24.86 -8.14
CA ASP A 363 14.71 25.08 -7.69
C ASP A 363 14.72 25.50 -6.20
N LEU A 364 15.44 24.74 -5.36
CA LEU A 364 15.64 25.16 -3.98
C LEU A 364 16.62 26.35 -3.93
N PRO A 365 16.64 27.16 -2.85
CA PRO A 365 17.52 28.33 -2.70
C PRO A 365 19.04 28.06 -2.67
N CYS A 366 19.51 26.90 -3.13
CA CYS A 366 20.87 26.37 -3.03
C CYS A 366 21.27 25.65 -4.33
N GLU A 367 22.54 25.65 -4.70
CA GLU A 367 23.00 25.36 -6.08
C GLU A 367 22.90 23.90 -6.58
N TYR A 368 22.28 22.96 -5.86
CA TYR A 368 22.30 21.53 -6.27
C TYR A 368 21.03 20.73 -5.95
N ALA A 369 20.03 21.32 -5.30
CA ALA A 369 18.80 20.63 -4.92
C ALA A 369 17.64 21.15 -5.77
N ILE A 370 17.00 20.24 -6.51
CA ILE A 370 15.90 20.54 -7.42
C ILE A 370 14.86 19.44 -7.25
N ASP A 371 13.60 19.84 -7.18
CA ASP A 371 12.46 18.94 -7.36
C ASP A 371 12.00 19.04 -8.82
N CYS A 372 12.25 17.99 -9.60
CA CYS A 372 11.90 17.97 -11.03
C CYS A 372 10.40 17.79 -11.31
N TYR A 373 9.61 17.40 -10.32
CA TYR A 373 8.20 17.04 -10.49
C TYR A 373 7.33 17.61 -9.36
N PRO A 374 7.32 18.95 -9.18
CA PRO A 374 6.54 19.57 -8.11
C PRO A 374 5.05 19.35 -8.34
N PHE A 375 4.31 18.92 -7.32
CA PHE A 375 2.86 18.75 -7.42
C PHE A 375 2.14 20.11 -7.42
N MET A 376 1.08 20.20 -8.22
CA MET A 376 0.25 21.41 -8.34
C MET A 376 -0.67 21.62 -7.12
N GLU A 377 -1.07 20.53 -6.45
CA GLU A 377 -1.99 20.55 -5.31
C GLU A 377 -1.44 19.73 -4.13
N PRO A 378 -1.84 20.06 -2.87
CA PRO A 378 -1.43 19.30 -1.70
C PRO A 378 -1.86 17.84 -1.82
N ASN A 379 -0.96 16.91 -1.47
CA ASN A 379 -1.16 15.46 -1.60
C ASN A 379 -1.40 14.96 -3.03
N GLY A 380 -0.98 15.68 -4.08
CA GLY A 380 -1.22 15.26 -5.47
C GLY A 380 -0.62 13.91 -5.89
N TRP A 381 0.22 13.29 -5.05
CA TRP A 381 0.74 11.93 -5.24
C TRP A 381 -0.17 10.83 -4.70
N MET A 382 -1.16 11.18 -3.88
CA MET A 382 -2.17 10.23 -3.41
C MET A 382 -3.09 9.91 -4.58
N ASN A 383 -3.32 8.63 -4.80
CA ASN A 383 -4.25 8.14 -5.80
C ASN A 383 -5.10 7.04 -5.15
N GLU A 384 -6.32 7.41 -4.78
CA GLU A 384 -7.34 6.49 -4.31
C GLU A 384 -8.08 5.90 -5.50
N PRO A 385 -8.25 4.57 -5.56
CA PRO A 385 -8.99 3.95 -6.65
C PRO A 385 -10.43 4.48 -6.68
N PRO A 386 -11.08 4.51 -7.86
CA PRO A 386 -12.46 4.95 -7.94
C PRO A 386 -13.37 4.12 -7.05
N ASP A 387 -14.45 4.75 -6.56
CA ASP A 387 -15.48 4.05 -5.81
C ASP A 387 -16.04 2.87 -6.61
N LYS A 388 -16.65 1.93 -5.87
CA LYS A 388 -17.42 0.85 -6.49
C LYS A 388 -18.46 1.46 -7.45
N PRO A 389 -18.44 1.12 -8.76
CA PRO A 389 -19.43 1.65 -9.68
C PRO A 389 -20.85 1.27 -9.28
N ASP A 390 -21.80 2.15 -9.59
CA ASP A 390 -23.21 1.86 -9.44
C ASP A 390 -23.56 0.56 -10.15
N LYS A 391 -24.46 -0.22 -9.54
CA LYS A 391 -25.04 -1.38 -10.19
C LYS A 391 -25.53 -0.98 -11.59
N PRO A 392 -25.14 -1.70 -12.66
CA PRO A 392 -25.55 -1.37 -14.01
C PRO A 392 -27.07 -1.23 -14.13
N SER A 393 -27.51 -0.29 -14.97
CA SER A 393 -28.92 -0.01 -15.23
C SER A 393 -29.21 -0.12 -16.72
N GLY A 394 -30.23 -0.89 -17.06
CA GLY A 394 -30.66 -1.20 -18.43
C GLY A 394 -31.72 -2.30 -18.43
N GLU A 395 -32.10 -2.78 -19.61
CA GLU A 395 -33.12 -3.82 -19.76
C GLU A 395 -32.64 -5.15 -19.15
N THR A 396 -33.43 -5.73 -18.24
CA THR A 396 -33.10 -7.02 -17.61
C THR A 396 -33.75 -8.21 -18.30
N ASN A 397 -34.66 -7.97 -19.26
CA ASN A 397 -35.33 -9.00 -20.04
C ASN A 397 -35.42 -8.61 -21.51
N GLY A 398 -35.19 -9.55 -22.41
CA GLY A 398 -35.19 -9.25 -23.84
C GLY A 398 -35.13 -10.46 -24.75
N LYS A 399 -34.78 -10.22 -26.01
CA LYS A 399 -34.57 -11.25 -27.04
C LYS A 399 -33.07 -11.42 -27.26
N ILE A 400 -32.64 -12.66 -27.47
CA ILE A 400 -31.28 -12.95 -27.93
C ILE A 400 -30.99 -12.24 -29.26
N ASN A 401 -29.72 -11.94 -29.52
CA ASN A 401 -29.26 -11.25 -30.74
C ASN A 401 -29.88 -9.86 -30.95
N THR A 402 -30.37 -9.24 -29.87
CA THR A 402 -30.81 -7.84 -29.85
C THR A 402 -29.84 -7.05 -29.00
N GLU A 403 -29.44 -5.88 -29.50
CA GLU A 403 -28.55 -4.97 -28.81
C GLU A 403 -29.30 -4.18 -27.74
N TYR A 404 -28.74 -4.09 -26.54
CA TYR A 404 -29.29 -3.34 -25.42
C TYR A 404 -28.24 -2.39 -24.84
N THR A 405 -28.67 -1.21 -24.41
CA THR A 405 -27.83 -0.19 -23.79
C THR A 405 -27.86 -0.31 -22.28
N TYR A 406 -26.68 -0.25 -21.65
CA TYR A 406 -26.51 -0.23 -20.21
C TYR A 406 -25.74 1.00 -19.79
N THR A 407 -26.05 1.45 -18.58
CA THR A 407 -25.46 2.64 -17.96
C THR A 407 -24.89 2.30 -16.60
N THR A 408 -23.85 3.03 -16.20
CA THR A 408 -23.36 3.08 -14.83
C THR A 408 -22.74 4.46 -14.59
N LYS A 409 -22.36 4.72 -13.34
CA LYS A 409 -21.50 5.83 -12.94
C LYS A 409 -20.65 5.39 -11.75
N THR A 410 -19.50 6.01 -11.59
CA THR A 410 -18.72 5.99 -10.36
C THR A 410 -18.14 7.38 -10.12
N VAL A 411 -17.72 7.63 -8.89
CA VAL A 411 -16.96 8.80 -8.49
C VAL A 411 -15.58 8.34 -8.07
N ASP A 412 -14.57 8.98 -8.62
CA ASP A 412 -13.22 8.90 -8.09
C ASP A 412 -13.07 9.85 -6.89
N VAL A 413 -12.44 9.40 -5.82
CA VAL A 413 -12.33 10.15 -4.55
C VAL A 413 -11.49 11.41 -4.73
N ASP A 414 -10.45 11.32 -5.56
CA ASP A 414 -9.54 12.43 -5.87
C ASP A 414 -10.10 13.30 -7.03
N GLY A 415 -11.22 12.87 -7.61
CA GLY A 415 -11.88 13.57 -8.71
C GLY A 415 -11.30 13.23 -10.08
N ASP A 416 -10.42 12.24 -10.16
CA ASP A 416 -9.75 11.83 -11.38
C ASP A 416 -10.71 11.29 -12.44
N GLN A 417 -10.31 11.42 -13.71
CA GLN A 417 -11.08 10.80 -14.78
C GLN A 417 -10.98 9.27 -14.69
N VAL A 418 -12.06 8.59 -15.08
CA VAL A 418 -12.20 7.14 -14.90
C VAL A 418 -12.40 6.40 -16.22
N TYR A 419 -11.87 5.19 -16.28
CA TYR A 419 -12.14 4.19 -17.31
C TYR A 419 -13.05 3.10 -16.76
N TYR A 420 -13.90 2.53 -17.61
CA TYR A 420 -14.82 1.44 -17.25
C TYR A 420 -14.50 0.16 -18.00
N PHE A 421 -14.53 -0.97 -17.28
CA PHE A 421 -14.41 -2.32 -17.82
C PHE A 421 -15.69 -3.10 -17.53
N TRP A 422 -16.32 -3.63 -18.57
CA TRP A 422 -17.57 -4.38 -18.48
C TRP A 422 -17.30 -5.88 -18.60
N ASP A 423 -17.79 -6.62 -17.61
CA ASP A 423 -17.96 -8.07 -17.68
C ASP A 423 -19.44 -8.34 -17.94
N TRP A 424 -19.75 -8.85 -19.13
CA TRP A 424 -21.11 -9.08 -19.57
C TRP A 424 -21.71 -10.38 -19.04
N GLY A 425 -20.92 -11.21 -18.36
CA GLY A 425 -21.28 -12.47 -17.71
C GLY A 425 -21.54 -13.67 -18.64
N ASP A 426 -21.43 -13.48 -19.96
CA ASP A 426 -21.59 -14.50 -21.00
C ASP A 426 -20.26 -15.05 -21.53
N GLY A 427 -19.16 -14.70 -20.83
CA GLY A 427 -17.78 -14.99 -21.22
C GLY A 427 -17.13 -13.90 -22.08
N SER A 428 -17.88 -12.86 -22.46
CA SER A 428 -17.35 -11.68 -23.16
C SER A 428 -17.10 -10.51 -22.20
N THR A 429 -16.10 -9.68 -22.54
CA THR A 429 -15.72 -8.48 -21.79
C THR A 429 -15.46 -7.32 -22.75
N SER A 430 -15.55 -6.08 -22.26
CA SER A 430 -15.14 -4.90 -23.02
C SER A 430 -13.63 -4.63 -22.88
N SER A 431 -13.08 -3.76 -23.72
CA SER A 431 -11.86 -3.02 -23.35
C SER A 431 -12.17 -1.98 -22.27
N TRP A 432 -11.12 -1.37 -21.70
CA TRP A 432 -11.29 -0.17 -20.87
C TRP A 432 -11.84 0.98 -21.72
N LEU A 433 -13.04 1.45 -21.39
CA LEU A 433 -13.72 2.56 -22.06
C LEU A 433 -13.46 3.86 -21.29
N GLY A 434 -12.99 4.91 -21.93
CA GLY A 434 -12.70 6.20 -21.29
C GLY A 434 -11.54 6.97 -21.94
N PRO A 435 -11.01 8.00 -21.28
CA PRO A 435 -11.37 8.46 -19.93
C PRO A 435 -12.70 9.23 -19.93
N TYR A 436 -13.44 9.17 -18.82
CA TYR A 436 -14.65 9.93 -18.58
C TYR A 436 -14.50 10.74 -17.29
N ASN A 437 -15.14 11.92 -17.21
CA ASN A 437 -15.11 12.72 -15.98
C ASN A 437 -15.71 11.94 -14.79
N SER A 438 -15.08 12.03 -13.62
CA SER A 438 -15.61 11.50 -12.36
C SER A 438 -17.08 11.90 -12.16
N GLY A 439 -17.93 10.93 -11.80
CA GLY A 439 -19.37 11.12 -11.61
C GLY A 439 -20.21 11.16 -12.89
N ALA A 440 -19.61 11.13 -14.08
CA ALA A 440 -20.37 11.11 -15.33
C ALA A 440 -21.09 9.77 -15.53
N ILE A 441 -22.35 9.83 -15.98
CA ILE A 441 -23.10 8.64 -16.39
C ILE A 441 -22.63 8.25 -17.79
N ILE A 442 -22.11 7.03 -17.91
CA ILE A 442 -21.65 6.48 -19.17
C ILE A 442 -22.65 5.44 -19.69
N ASN A 443 -22.62 5.19 -20.99
CA ASN A 443 -23.41 4.15 -21.62
C ASN A 443 -22.54 3.30 -22.55
N THR A 444 -22.93 2.04 -22.71
CA THR A 444 -22.37 1.12 -23.69
C THR A 444 -23.45 0.11 -24.09
N THR A 445 -23.26 -0.56 -25.22
CA THR A 445 -24.18 -1.57 -25.72
C THR A 445 -23.58 -2.97 -25.67
N HIS A 446 -24.43 -3.98 -25.56
CA HIS A 446 -24.05 -5.38 -25.71
C HIS A 446 -25.18 -6.23 -26.27
N THR A 447 -24.83 -7.37 -26.84
CA THR A 447 -25.76 -8.34 -27.42
C THR A 447 -25.52 -9.73 -26.83
N TRP A 448 -26.55 -10.32 -26.23
CA TRP A 448 -26.46 -11.67 -25.66
C TRP A 448 -26.85 -12.77 -26.63
N THR A 449 -26.07 -13.85 -26.59
CA THR A 449 -26.40 -15.14 -27.23
C THR A 449 -26.83 -16.20 -26.21
N VAL A 450 -26.65 -15.93 -24.91
CA VAL A 450 -26.97 -16.83 -23.79
C VAL A 450 -28.31 -16.48 -23.12
N LYS A 451 -28.93 -17.46 -22.46
CA LYS A 451 -30.26 -17.30 -21.82
C LYS A 451 -30.23 -16.42 -20.57
N SER A 452 -29.13 -16.42 -19.82
CA SER A 452 -29.02 -15.70 -18.56
C SER A 452 -27.59 -15.27 -18.35
N SER A 453 -27.40 -14.07 -17.84
CA SER A 453 -26.08 -13.50 -17.57
C SER A 453 -26.07 -12.59 -16.35
N SER A 454 -24.90 -12.31 -15.79
CA SER A 454 -24.71 -11.34 -14.72
C SER A 454 -23.72 -10.26 -15.14
N VAL A 455 -24.23 -9.06 -15.44
CA VAL A 455 -23.41 -7.93 -15.86
C VAL A 455 -22.79 -7.27 -14.64
N LYS A 456 -21.48 -7.04 -14.67
CA LYS A 456 -20.71 -6.31 -13.66
C LYS A 456 -19.80 -5.31 -14.33
N VAL A 457 -19.49 -4.24 -13.61
CA VAL A 457 -18.59 -3.19 -14.10
C VAL A 457 -17.51 -2.92 -13.08
N LYS A 458 -16.29 -2.70 -13.55
CA LYS A 458 -15.16 -2.24 -12.76
C LYS A 458 -14.72 -0.88 -13.28
N ALA A 459 -14.18 -0.03 -12.42
CA ALA A 459 -13.58 1.24 -12.82
C ALA A 459 -12.11 1.30 -12.40
N LYS A 460 -11.35 2.13 -13.11
CA LYS A 460 -10.00 2.55 -12.72
C LYS A 460 -9.79 4.02 -13.08
N ASP A 461 -8.94 4.72 -12.35
CA ASP A 461 -8.55 6.09 -12.67
C ASP A 461 -7.55 6.18 -13.83
N ILE A 462 -7.10 7.40 -14.16
CA ILE A 462 -6.08 7.69 -15.18
C ILE A 462 -4.66 7.25 -14.78
N TYR A 463 -4.39 7.07 -13.49
CA TYR A 463 -3.12 6.58 -12.95
C TYR A 463 -3.09 5.05 -12.82
N GLY A 464 -4.21 4.38 -13.06
CA GLY A 464 -4.37 2.94 -13.15
C GLY A 464 -4.78 2.23 -11.86
N ALA A 465 -5.17 2.93 -10.78
CA ALA A 465 -5.68 2.23 -9.60
C ALA A 465 -7.12 1.75 -9.86
N GLU A 466 -7.38 0.48 -9.57
CA GLU A 466 -8.63 -0.17 -9.93
C GLU A 466 -9.54 -0.35 -8.70
N GLY A 467 -10.76 0.17 -8.79
CA GLY A 467 -11.80 -0.02 -7.78
C GLY A 467 -12.41 -1.43 -7.81
N PRO A 468 -13.26 -1.79 -6.83
CA PRO A 468 -13.96 -3.08 -6.84
C PRO A 468 -15.01 -3.17 -7.96
N PHE A 469 -15.43 -4.41 -8.30
CA PHE A 469 -16.57 -4.62 -9.20
C PHE A 469 -17.89 -4.14 -8.57
N SER A 470 -18.78 -3.63 -9.41
CA SER A 470 -20.16 -3.30 -9.07
C SER A 470 -20.95 -4.52 -8.59
N ASP A 471 -22.08 -4.26 -7.92
CA ASP A 471 -23.06 -5.32 -7.69
C ASP A 471 -23.59 -5.82 -9.05
N PRO A 472 -23.82 -7.14 -9.21
CA PRO A 472 -24.23 -7.70 -10.49
C PRO A 472 -25.68 -7.31 -10.86
N LEU A 473 -25.90 -7.00 -12.13
CA LEU A 473 -27.21 -6.92 -12.76
C LEU A 473 -27.52 -8.25 -13.47
N LEU A 474 -28.57 -8.94 -13.03
CA LEU A 474 -29.01 -10.19 -13.65
C LEU A 474 -29.85 -9.91 -14.91
N ILE A 475 -29.48 -10.54 -16.01
CA ILE A 475 -30.12 -10.40 -17.32
C ILE A 475 -30.70 -11.76 -17.75
N ILE A 476 -31.93 -11.77 -18.29
CA ILE A 476 -32.61 -12.98 -18.77
C ILE A 476 -33.12 -12.77 -20.21
N MET A 477 -32.62 -13.57 -21.15
CA MET A 477 -32.95 -13.49 -22.57
C MET A 477 -33.59 -14.81 -23.03
N PRO A 478 -34.89 -15.04 -22.77
CA PRO A 478 -35.53 -16.29 -23.13
C PRO A 478 -35.70 -16.43 -24.65
N TYR A 479 -35.58 -17.66 -25.17
CA TYR A 479 -35.91 -17.95 -26.57
C TYR A 479 -37.39 -17.67 -26.83
N SER A 480 -37.70 -16.75 -27.74
CA SER A 480 -39.07 -16.60 -28.24
C SER A 480 -39.34 -17.67 -29.30
N TYR A 481 -40.01 -18.76 -28.93
CA TYR A 481 -40.55 -19.71 -29.92
C TYR A 481 -41.82 -19.13 -30.54
N ASN A 482 -41.71 -18.60 -31.76
CA ASN A 482 -42.87 -18.26 -32.58
C ASN A 482 -43.32 -19.54 -33.32
N ILE A 483 -44.03 -20.44 -32.64
CA ILE A 483 -44.72 -21.53 -33.35
C ILE A 483 -46.02 -20.94 -33.91
N PRO A 484 -46.24 -20.93 -35.24
CA PRO A 484 -47.53 -20.53 -35.78
C PRO A 484 -48.58 -21.50 -35.26
N LEU A 485 -49.47 -21.03 -34.37
CA LEU A 485 -50.53 -21.86 -33.78
C LEU A 485 -51.33 -22.59 -34.87
N GLN A 486 -51.49 -21.95 -36.03
CA GLN A 486 -52.07 -22.48 -37.27
C GLN A 486 -51.50 -23.87 -37.63
N TRP A 487 -50.18 -24.02 -37.71
CA TRP A 487 -49.52 -25.30 -38.04
C TRP A 487 -49.72 -26.37 -36.96
N PHE A 488 -49.74 -25.98 -35.69
CA PHE A 488 -50.02 -26.88 -34.58
C PHE A 488 -51.46 -27.42 -34.66
N TRP A 489 -52.45 -26.54 -34.90
CA TRP A 489 -53.85 -26.94 -35.03
C TRP A 489 -54.11 -27.81 -36.26
N GLU A 490 -53.49 -27.51 -37.40
CA GLU A 490 -53.57 -28.36 -38.60
C GLU A 490 -53.08 -29.77 -38.31
N ARG A 491 -51.91 -29.93 -37.67
CA ARG A 491 -51.40 -31.26 -37.33
C ARG A 491 -52.23 -31.96 -36.27
N LEU A 492 -52.76 -31.23 -35.29
CA LEU A 492 -53.64 -31.80 -34.27
C LEU A 492 -54.92 -32.35 -34.90
N PHE A 493 -55.58 -31.59 -35.79
CA PHE A 493 -56.81 -32.01 -36.45
C PHE A 493 -56.57 -33.09 -37.52
N GLN A 494 -55.43 -33.11 -38.21
CA GLN A 494 -55.07 -34.22 -39.10
C GLN A 494 -54.84 -35.53 -38.34
N ARG A 495 -54.19 -35.46 -37.17
CA ARG A 495 -53.85 -36.65 -36.37
C ARG A 495 -55.05 -37.21 -35.60
N PHE A 496 -56.01 -36.36 -35.23
CA PHE A 496 -57.21 -36.75 -34.49
C PHE A 496 -58.49 -36.18 -35.12
N PRO A 497 -58.89 -36.67 -36.31
CA PRO A 497 -59.95 -36.05 -37.12
C PRO A 497 -61.34 -36.01 -36.45
N ASN A 498 -61.61 -36.92 -35.50
CA ASN A 498 -62.91 -37.05 -34.85
C ASN A 498 -62.92 -36.68 -33.35
N ALA A 499 -61.78 -36.29 -32.78
CA ALA A 499 -61.68 -36.09 -31.33
C ALA A 499 -62.20 -34.72 -30.85
N PHE A 500 -62.26 -33.70 -31.73
CA PHE A 500 -62.60 -32.32 -31.36
C PHE A 500 -63.48 -31.56 -32.39
N PRO A 501 -64.68 -32.08 -32.74
CA PRO A 501 -65.52 -31.52 -33.81
C PRO A 501 -66.01 -30.08 -33.53
N LEU A 502 -66.36 -29.76 -32.27
CA LEU A 502 -66.79 -28.41 -31.87
C LEU A 502 -65.67 -27.37 -31.92
N LEU A 503 -64.45 -27.78 -31.52
CA LEU A 503 -63.29 -26.89 -31.53
C LEU A 503 -62.84 -26.57 -32.95
N ARG A 504 -62.91 -27.57 -33.85
CA ARG A 504 -62.63 -27.41 -35.28
C ARG A 504 -63.61 -26.43 -35.96
N TYR A 505 -64.90 -26.54 -35.65
CA TYR A 505 -65.94 -25.63 -36.15
C TYR A 505 -65.74 -24.18 -35.67
N LEU A 506 -65.42 -23.97 -34.39
CA LEU A 506 -65.14 -22.64 -33.82
C LEU A 506 -63.90 -21.97 -34.43
N MET A 507 -62.88 -22.77 -34.77
CA MET A 507 -61.58 -22.30 -35.28
C MET A 507 -61.53 -22.20 -36.82
N ARG A 508 -62.63 -22.51 -37.53
CA ARG A 508 -62.76 -22.50 -39.00
C ARG A 508 -61.74 -23.40 -39.73
N TYR A 509 -61.50 -24.61 -39.23
CA TYR A 509 -60.64 -25.65 -39.83
C TYR A 509 -61.39 -26.87 -40.37
#